data_AF-A0A821IWQ0-F1
#
_entry.id   AF-A0A821IWQ0-F1
#
_cell.length_a   1.000
_cell.length_b   1.000
_cell.length_c   1.000
_cell.angle_alpha   90.00
_cell.angle_beta   90.00
_cell.angle_gamma   90.00
#
_symmetry.space_group_name_H-M   'P 1'
#
loop_
_entity.id
_entity.type
_entity.pdbx_description
1 polymer ?
#
loop_
_entity_poly.entity_id
_entity_poly.type
_entity_poly.pdbx_seq_one_letter_code
_entity_poly.pdbx_strand_id
1 'polypeptide(L)'
;MLADIVECIITIYSDQEKYELLQLVLKRSSLSNKQLETTVELIHDIRSDNYKANSLKTLLSREQFIAQHFSIIIEATEEIYSDGDKSNFYKDLMNSRYLQLVDYCMLLYAIKNINNDASKRELLCKLAPKLPKTNPKISRAYIDAADSIYSSQDKATATLAFQ
;
A
#
# COMPACT_ATOMS: atom_id res chain seq x y z
N MET A 1 2.19 15.14 -23.85
CA MET A 1 1.34 13.99 -23.49
C MET A 1 1.22 13.75 -21.99
N LEU A 2 2.26 13.39 -21.22
CA LEU A 2 2.09 13.27 -19.76
C LEU A 2 1.86 14.65 -19.09
N ALA A 3 2.56 15.69 -19.56
CA ALA A 3 2.35 17.07 -19.12
C ALA A 3 0.89 17.53 -19.34
N ASP A 4 0.35 17.29 -20.54
CA ASP A 4 -1.05 17.62 -20.85
C ASP A 4 -2.04 16.85 -19.95
N ILE A 5 -1.71 15.60 -19.58
CA ILE A 5 -2.54 14.80 -18.65
C ILE A 5 -2.47 15.33 -17.22
N VAL A 6 -1.30 15.78 -16.76
CA VAL A 6 -1.14 16.46 -15.46
C VAL A 6 -2.04 17.69 -15.40
N GLU A 7 -2.01 18.53 -16.43
CA GLU A 7 -2.84 19.74 -16.51
C GLU A 7 -4.34 19.42 -16.49
N CYS A 8 -4.76 18.37 -17.22
CA CYS A 8 -6.13 17.88 -17.18
C CYS A 8 -6.53 17.39 -15.77
N ILE A 9 -5.72 16.57 -15.11
CA ILE A 9 -6.07 16.01 -13.79
C ILE A 9 -6.26 17.11 -12.73
N ILE A 10 -5.46 18.18 -12.79
CA ILE A 10 -5.55 19.30 -11.86
C ILE A 10 -6.84 20.11 -12.08
N THR A 11 -7.35 20.17 -13.31
CA THR A 11 -8.54 20.96 -13.67
C THR A 11 -9.85 20.18 -13.59
N ILE A 12 -9.79 18.84 -13.70
CA ILE A 12 -10.95 17.95 -13.56
C ILE A 12 -11.44 17.95 -12.10
N TYR A 13 -12.75 18.15 -11.90
CA TYR A 13 -13.36 18.07 -10.58
C TYR A 13 -13.77 16.64 -10.18
N SER A 14 -14.17 15.81 -11.14
CA SER A 14 -14.67 14.46 -10.88
C SER A 14 -13.54 13.48 -10.60
N ASP A 15 -13.55 12.87 -9.41
CA ASP A 15 -12.59 11.81 -9.07
C ASP A 15 -12.68 10.60 -10.01
N GLN A 16 -13.88 10.29 -10.52
CA GLN A 16 -14.05 9.20 -11.49
C GLN A 16 -13.33 9.51 -12.80
N GLU A 17 -13.43 10.73 -13.31
CA GLU A 17 -12.75 11.14 -14.54
C GLU A 17 -11.23 11.18 -14.34
N LYS A 18 -10.76 11.68 -13.19
CA LYS A 18 -9.33 11.61 -12.82
C LYS A 18 -8.85 10.16 -12.81
N TYR A 19 -9.59 9.28 -12.14
CA TYR A 19 -9.30 7.85 -12.07
C TYR A 19 -9.21 7.24 -13.47
N GLU A 20 -10.22 7.43 -14.32
CA GLU A 20 -10.26 6.87 -15.68
C GLU A 20 -9.06 7.33 -16.51
N LEU A 21 -8.72 8.62 -16.45
CA LEU A 21 -7.56 9.18 -17.15
C LEU A 21 -6.24 8.61 -16.61
N LEU A 22 -6.09 8.50 -15.29
CA LEU A 22 -4.93 7.86 -14.66
C LEU A 22 -4.80 6.39 -15.05
N GLN A 23 -5.90 5.64 -15.15
CA GLN A 23 -5.87 4.25 -15.63
C GLN A 23 -5.35 4.14 -17.06
N LEU A 24 -5.70 5.09 -17.94
CA LEU A 24 -5.17 5.13 -19.30
C LEU A 24 -3.65 5.38 -19.33
N VAL A 25 -3.15 6.22 -18.43
CA VAL A 25 -1.70 6.45 -18.28
C VAL A 25 -1.02 5.20 -17.74
N LEU A 26 -1.47 4.70 -16.59
CA LEU A 26 -0.86 3.60 -15.85
C LEU A 26 -0.76 2.30 -16.65
N LYS A 27 -1.66 2.07 -17.60
CA LYS A 27 -1.65 0.89 -18.48
C LYS A 27 -0.65 0.96 -19.63
N ARG A 28 0.00 2.12 -19.87
CA ARG A 28 1.00 2.26 -20.95
C ARG A 28 2.32 1.62 -20.55
N SER A 29 2.74 0.56 -21.24
CA SER A 29 3.97 -0.18 -20.89
C SER A 29 5.25 0.66 -20.90
N SER A 30 5.31 1.72 -21.71
CA SER A 30 6.51 2.53 -21.96
C SER A 30 6.81 3.68 -20.97
N LEU A 31 6.09 3.76 -19.84
CA LEU A 31 6.37 4.79 -18.84
C LEU A 31 7.72 4.58 -18.14
N SER A 32 8.52 5.65 -18.06
CA SER A 32 9.73 5.66 -17.23
C SER A 32 9.41 5.73 -15.75
N ASN A 33 10.36 5.39 -14.88
CA ASN A 33 10.17 5.49 -13.43
C ASN A 33 9.77 6.91 -12.98
N LYS A 34 10.41 7.94 -13.53
CA LYS A 34 10.06 9.33 -13.21
C LYS A 34 8.61 9.66 -13.60
N GLN A 35 8.14 9.13 -14.73
CA GLN A 35 6.74 9.30 -15.14
C GLN A 35 5.78 8.55 -14.22
N LEU A 36 6.18 7.38 -13.73
CA LEU A 36 5.40 6.62 -12.76
C LEU A 36 5.35 7.31 -11.40
N GLU A 37 6.46 7.87 -10.92
CA GLU A 37 6.50 8.71 -9.71
C GLU A 37 5.54 9.89 -9.81
N THR A 38 5.62 10.68 -10.90
CA THR A 38 4.66 11.77 -11.15
C THR A 38 3.23 11.25 -11.24
N THR A 39 3.01 10.04 -11.76
CA THR A 39 1.66 9.46 -11.81
C THR A 39 1.17 9.08 -10.41
N VAL A 40 2.04 8.61 -9.51
CA VAL A 40 1.71 8.40 -8.09
C VAL A 40 1.36 9.74 -7.43
N GLU A 41 2.11 10.80 -7.72
CA GLU A 41 1.82 12.13 -7.18
C GLU A 41 0.41 12.61 -7.57
N LEU A 42 0.00 12.38 -8.82
CA LEU A 42 -1.33 12.75 -9.31
C LEU A 42 -2.47 11.92 -8.68
N ILE A 43 -2.18 10.72 -8.16
CA ILE A 43 -3.18 9.93 -7.43
C ILE A 43 -3.57 10.64 -6.13
N HIS A 44 -2.70 11.44 -5.52
CA HIS A 44 -3.02 12.21 -4.32
C HIS A 44 -4.19 13.17 -4.51
N ASP A 45 -4.37 13.70 -5.72
CA ASP A 45 -5.44 14.64 -6.08
C ASP A 45 -6.83 14.00 -6.20
N ILE A 46 -6.93 12.68 -6.13
CA ILE A 46 -8.21 11.95 -6.07
C ILE A 46 -8.71 11.95 -4.62
N ARG A 47 -9.95 12.36 -4.36
CA ARG A 47 -10.49 12.35 -2.98
C ARG A 47 -11.05 10.99 -2.56
N SER A 48 -11.62 10.25 -3.49
CA SER A 48 -12.15 8.91 -3.27
C SER A 48 -11.04 7.90 -2.96
N ASP A 49 -11.04 7.39 -1.74
CA ASP A 49 -10.14 6.33 -1.26
C ASP A 49 -10.16 5.09 -2.17
N ASN A 50 -11.34 4.69 -2.63
CA ASN A 50 -11.49 3.53 -3.49
C ASN A 50 -10.75 3.73 -4.83
N TYR A 51 -10.88 4.92 -5.43
CA TYR A 51 -10.19 5.25 -6.68
C TYR A 51 -8.68 5.44 -6.48
N LYS A 52 -8.25 6.01 -5.35
CA LYS A 52 -6.84 6.04 -4.96
C LYS A 52 -6.25 4.64 -4.86
N ALA A 53 -6.87 3.78 -4.06
CA ALA A 53 -6.46 2.40 -3.86
C ALA A 53 -6.39 1.64 -5.18
N ASN A 54 -7.43 1.72 -6.01
CA ASN A 54 -7.46 1.03 -7.30
C ASN A 54 -6.43 1.58 -8.30
N SER A 55 -6.09 2.86 -8.24
CA SER A 55 -5.00 3.43 -9.04
C SER A 55 -3.64 2.90 -8.63
N LEU A 56 -3.37 2.86 -7.32
CA LEU A 56 -2.15 2.26 -6.79
C LEU A 56 -2.08 0.76 -7.12
N LYS A 57 -3.20 0.02 -7.07
CA LYS A 57 -3.23 -1.41 -7.43
C LYS A 57 -2.76 -1.66 -8.86
N THR A 58 -3.08 -0.78 -9.81
CA THR A 58 -2.63 -0.92 -11.20
C THR A 58 -1.09 -0.90 -11.31
N LEU A 59 -0.40 -0.18 -10.42
CA LEU A 59 1.07 -0.16 -10.36
C LEU A 59 1.68 -1.48 -9.87
N LEU A 60 0.92 -2.35 -9.19
CA LEU A 60 1.44 -3.62 -8.68
C LEU A 60 1.90 -4.57 -9.81
N SER A 61 1.39 -4.37 -11.03
CA SER A 61 1.87 -5.08 -12.23
C SER A 61 3.29 -4.68 -12.66
N ARG A 62 3.86 -3.61 -12.08
CA ARG A 62 5.19 -3.08 -12.39
C ARG A 62 6.18 -3.43 -11.28
N GLU A 63 6.46 -4.72 -11.11
CA GLU A 63 7.25 -5.25 -9.99
C GLU A 63 8.59 -4.51 -9.78
N GLN A 64 9.32 -4.21 -10.87
CA GLN A 64 10.59 -3.48 -10.78
C GLN A 64 10.43 -2.06 -10.22
N PHE A 65 9.38 -1.34 -10.63
CA PHE A 65 9.08 -0.01 -10.11
C PHE A 65 8.75 -0.09 -8.61
N ILE A 66 7.88 -1.03 -8.22
CA ILE A 66 7.52 -1.24 -6.81
C ILE A 66 8.75 -1.60 -5.96
N ALA A 67 9.67 -2.42 -6.48
CA ALA A 67 10.89 -2.79 -5.76
C ALA A 67 11.85 -1.61 -5.54
N GLN A 68 11.91 -0.66 -6.48
CA GLN A 68 12.77 0.51 -6.41
C GLN A 68 12.14 1.68 -5.63
N HIS A 69 10.81 1.76 -5.62
CA HIS A 69 10.05 2.91 -5.10
C HIS A 69 9.06 2.49 -4.00
N PHE A 70 9.40 1.47 -3.21
CA PHE A 70 8.51 0.89 -2.21
C PHE A 70 8.01 1.92 -1.18
N SER A 71 8.87 2.83 -0.74
CA SER A 71 8.50 3.88 0.22
C SER A 71 7.42 4.81 -0.34
N ILE A 72 7.55 5.23 -1.60
CA ILE A 72 6.57 6.09 -2.29
C ILE A 72 5.20 5.40 -2.35
N ILE A 73 5.18 4.08 -2.60
CA ILE A 73 3.94 3.30 -2.64
C ILE A 73 3.29 3.18 -1.26
N ILE A 74 4.08 2.96 -0.21
CA ILE A 74 3.58 2.93 1.17
C ILE A 74 3.04 4.32 1.58
N GLU A 75 3.80 5.38 1.33
CA GLU A 75 3.39 6.77 1.62
C GLU A 75 2.09 7.14 0.91
N ALA A 76 1.96 6.84 -0.38
CA ALA A 76 0.73 7.07 -1.12
C ALA A 76 -0.46 6.26 -0.60
N THR A 77 -0.20 5.06 -0.05
CA THR A 77 -1.26 4.25 0.58
C THR A 77 -1.67 4.80 1.94
N GLU A 78 -0.75 5.36 2.71
CA GLU A 78 -1.03 5.95 4.02
C GLU A 78 -1.98 7.15 3.95
N GLU A 79 -2.06 7.81 2.79
CA GLU A 79 -3.03 8.89 2.53
C GLU A 79 -4.47 8.42 2.28
N ILE A 80 -4.70 7.12 2.10
CA ILE A 80 -6.05 6.56 1.98
C ILE A 80 -6.69 6.57 3.37
N TYR A 81 -7.86 7.19 3.54
CA TYR A 81 -8.47 7.30 4.87
C TYR A 81 -9.14 5.99 5.32
N SER A 82 -9.81 5.31 4.39
CA SER A 82 -10.45 4.02 4.59
C SER A 82 -9.44 2.91 4.91
N ASP A 83 -9.46 2.44 6.17
CA ASP A 83 -8.68 1.28 6.60
C ASP A 83 -8.97 0.03 5.77
N GLY A 84 -10.20 -0.12 5.28
CA GLY A 84 -10.60 -1.23 4.41
C GLY A 84 -9.86 -1.18 3.07
N ASP A 85 -9.79 0.00 2.45
CA ASP A 85 -9.09 0.18 1.17
C ASP A 85 -7.56 0.06 1.36
N LYS A 86 -6.99 0.63 2.44
CA LYS A 86 -5.59 0.43 2.85
C LYS A 86 -5.27 -1.05 3.01
N SER A 87 -6.07 -1.76 3.80
CA SER A 87 -5.88 -3.18 4.09
C SER A 87 -5.95 -4.03 2.82
N ASN A 88 -6.93 -3.74 1.95
CA ASN A 88 -7.03 -4.44 0.66
C ASN A 88 -5.82 -4.17 -0.23
N PHE A 89 -5.32 -2.92 -0.30
CA PHE A 89 -4.10 -2.62 -1.04
C PHE A 89 -2.88 -3.38 -0.49
N TYR A 90 -2.65 -3.35 0.83
CA TYR A 90 -1.53 -4.07 1.44
C TYR A 90 -1.61 -5.58 1.22
N LYS A 91 -2.81 -6.18 1.26
CA LYS A 91 -3.01 -7.59 0.92
C LYS A 91 -2.58 -7.90 -0.52
N ASP A 92 -2.85 -7.01 -1.46
CA ASP A 92 -2.50 -7.15 -2.87
C ASP A 92 -0.99 -6.95 -3.07
N LEU A 93 -0.40 -5.94 -2.42
CA LEU A 93 1.04 -5.67 -2.44
C LEU A 93 1.87 -6.83 -1.90
N MET A 94 1.42 -7.47 -0.81
CA MET A 94 2.08 -8.67 -0.26
C MET A 94 2.03 -9.87 -1.21
N ASN A 95 1.13 -9.87 -2.18
CA ASN A 95 0.93 -10.96 -3.14
C ASN A 95 1.58 -10.67 -4.50
N SER A 96 1.89 -9.42 -4.82
CA SER A 96 2.42 -9.04 -6.13
C SER A 96 3.92 -9.26 -6.28
N ARG A 97 4.67 -9.42 -5.18
CA ARG A 97 6.13 -9.59 -5.23
C ARG A 97 6.72 -10.24 -3.99
N TYR A 98 7.99 -10.66 -4.11
CA TYR A 98 8.83 -10.96 -2.96
C TYR A 98 9.29 -9.66 -2.28
N LEU A 99 9.11 -9.62 -0.97
CA LEU A 99 9.46 -8.49 -0.12
C LEU A 99 10.89 -8.66 0.41
N GLN A 100 11.64 -7.56 0.44
CA GLN A 100 12.93 -7.48 1.09
C GLN A 100 12.76 -7.16 2.58
N LEU A 101 13.85 -7.29 3.35
CA LEU A 101 13.80 -7.05 4.79
C LEU A 101 13.29 -5.65 5.16
N VAL A 102 13.72 -4.63 4.41
CA VAL A 102 13.25 -3.26 4.60
C VAL A 102 11.75 -3.11 4.27
N ASP A 103 11.27 -3.79 3.23
CA ASP A 103 9.87 -3.77 2.81
C ASP A 103 8.96 -4.33 3.89
N TYR A 104 9.38 -5.42 4.56
CA TYR A 104 8.66 -5.97 5.70
C TYR A 104 8.57 -4.99 6.88
N CYS A 105 9.66 -4.31 7.22
CA CYS A 105 9.64 -3.29 8.27
C CYS A 105 8.67 -2.14 7.93
N MET A 106 8.69 -1.65 6.69
CA MET A 106 7.78 -0.60 6.24
C MET A 106 6.32 -1.05 6.29
N LEU A 107 6.02 -2.27 5.83
CA LEU A 107 4.66 -2.83 5.90
C LEU A 107 4.19 -3.01 7.34
N LEU A 108 5.03 -3.53 8.24
CA LEU A 108 4.66 -3.71 9.65
C LEU A 108 4.39 -2.36 10.32
N TYR A 109 5.18 -1.33 9.99
CA TYR A 109 4.93 0.03 10.46
C TYR A 109 3.61 0.59 9.91
N ALA A 110 3.33 0.40 8.62
CA ALA A 110 2.08 0.84 8.02
C ALA A 110 0.86 0.12 8.63
N ILE A 111 0.95 -1.20 8.83
CA ILE A 111 -0.11 -1.99 9.48
C ILE A 111 -0.38 -1.49 10.90
N LYS A 112 0.66 -1.14 11.66
CA LYS A 112 0.52 -0.57 13.01
C LYS A 112 -0.35 0.70 13.02
N ASN A 113 -0.30 1.51 11.97
CA ASN A 113 -0.99 2.80 11.87
C ASN A 113 -2.44 2.71 11.36
N ILE A 114 -2.89 1.54 10.90
CA ILE A 114 -4.32 1.29 10.60
C ILE A 114 -5.13 1.49 11.89
N ASN A 115 -6.37 1.98 11.84
CA ASN A 115 -7.17 2.14 13.07
C ASN A 115 -7.97 0.89 13.42
N ASN A 116 -8.45 0.17 12.41
CA ASN A 116 -9.27 -1.02 12.56
C ASN A 116 -8.45 -2.25 13.00
N ASP A 117 -8.68 -2.71 14.24
CA ASP A 117 -8.02 -3.89 14.83
C ASP A 117 -8.21 -5.17 14.01
N ALA A 118 -9.41 -5.41 13.47
CA ALA A 118 -9.67 -6.60 12.66
C ALA A 118 -8.83 -6.61 11.38
N SER A 119 -8.62 -5.44 10.77
CA SER A 119 -7.76 -5.24 9.59
C SER A 119 -6.29 -5.43 9.94
N LYS A 120 -5.83 -4.88 11.07
CA LYS A 120 -4.46 -5.13 11.57
C LYS A 120 -4.22 -6.62 11.74
N ARG A 121 -5.09 -7.31 12.48
CA ARG A 121 -5.00 -8.76 12.71
C ARG A 121 -4.93 -9.50 11.39
N GLU A 122 -5.84 -9.23 10.46
CA GLU A 122 -5.87 -9.95 9.19
C GLU A 122 -4.57 -9.77 8.39
N LEU A 123 -4.04 -8.55 8.33
CA LEU A 123 -2.78 -8.26 7.66
C LEU A 123 -1.59 -8.92 8.35
N LEU A 124 -1.51 -8.87 9.68
CA LEU A 124 -0.45 -9.51 10.45
C LEU A 124 -0.49 -11.03 10.27
N CYS A 125 -1.66 -11.66 10.35
CA CYS A 125 -1.81 -13.09 10.10
C CYS A 125 -1.40 -13.47 8.67
N LYS A 126 -1.73 -12.64 7.67
CA LYS A 126 -1.33 -12.87 6.28
C LYS A 126 0.17 -12.70 6.06
N LEU A 127 0.80 -11.76 6.76
CA LEU A 127 2.21 -11.46 6.62
C LEU A 127 3.10 -12.44 7.39
N ALA A 128 2.68 -12.89 8.57
CA ALA A 128 3.42 -13.76 9.47
C ALA A 128 4.11 -14.98 8.82
N PRO A 129 3.45 -15.79 7.96
CA PRO A 129 4.12 -16.94 7.34
C PRO A 129 5.21 -16.55 6.32
N LYS A 130 5.25 -15.29 5.88
CA LYS A 130 6.24 -14.77 4.92
C LYS A 130 7.43 -14.09 5.62
N LEU A 131 7.38 -13.88 6.94
CA LEU A 131 8.40 -13.11 7.66
C LEU A 131 9.65 -13.94 7.97
N PRO A 132 10.86 -13.38 7.87
CA PRO A 132 12.06 -13.98 8.40
C PRO A 132 12.09 -13.85 9.93
N LYS A 133 11.34 -14.71 10.64
CA LYS A 133 11.10 -14.67 12.10
C LYS A 133 12.37 -14.75 12.96
N THR A 134 13.49 -15.22 12.42
CA THR A 134 14.79 -15.25 13.11
C THR A 134 15.48 -13.88 13.11
N ASN A 135 15.03 -12.93 12.29
CA ASN A 135 15.58 -11.59 12.28
C ASN A 135 15.00 -10.75 13.43
N PRO A 136 15.81 -10.28 14.38
CA PRO A 136 15.32 -9.58 15.57
C PRO A 136 14.62 -8.26 15.26
N LYS A 137 15.01 -7.55 14.19
CA LYS A 137 14.34 -6.30 13.79
C LYS A 137 12.91 -6.56 13.31
N ILE A 138 12.74 -7.64 12.53
CA ILE A 138 11.42 -8.05 12.03
C ILE A 138 10.54 -8.54 13.17
N SER A 139 11.08 -9.38 14.06
CA SER A 139 10.33 -9.86 15.22
C SER A 139 9.88 -8.72 16.13
N ARG A 140 10.76 -7.73 16.35
CA ARG A 140 10.39 -6.55 17.13
C ARG A 140 9.30 -5.73 16.44
N ALA A 141 9.45 -5.44 15.14
CA ALA A 141 8.46 -4.70 14.38
C ALA A 141 7.09 -5.40 14.33
N TYR A 142 7.08 -6.75 14.26
CA TYR A 142 5.84 -7.52 14.31
C TYR A 142 5.15 -7.40 15.67
N ILE A 143 5.91 -7.59 16.76
CA ILE A 143 5.38 -7.47 18.11
C ILE A 143 4.84 -6.06 18.34
N ASP A 144 5.57 -5.01 17.93
CA ASP A 144 5.14 -3.62 18.08
C ASP A 144 3.85 -3.33 17.28
N ALA A 145 3.66 -3.95 16.11
CA ALA A 145 2.43 -3.85 15.34
C ALA A 145 1.27 -4.62 16.00
N ALA A 146 1.51 -5.86 16.46
CA ALA A 146 0.52 -6.65 17.18
C ALA A 146 0.09 -6.00 18.50
N ASP A 147 1.02 -5.34 19.20
CA ASP A 147 0.75 -4.63 20.46
C ASP A 147 -0.14 -3.40 20.27
N SER A 148 -0.21 -2.86 19.05
CA SER A 148 -1.12 -1.76 18.69
C SER A 148 -2.57 -2.18 18.47
N ILE A 149 -2.88 -3.48 18.55
CA ILE A 149 -4.25 -4.01 18.49
C ILE A 149 -4.87 -3.91 19.89
N TYR A 150 -5.99 -3.21 20.02
CA TYR A 150 -6.66 -3.02 21.32
C TYR A 150 -7.53 -4.22 21.71
N SER A 151 -8.25 -4.79 20.75
CA SER A 151 -9.05 -6.00 20.91
C SER A 151 -8.18 -7.18 21.35
N SER A 152 -8.40 -7.66 22.57
CA SER A 152 -7.59 -8.75 23.14
C SER A 152 -7.68 -10.03 22.31
N GLN A 153 -8.85 -10.31 21.71
CA GLN A 153 -9.05 -11.46 20.84
C GLN A 153 -8.26 -11.33 19.54
N ASP A 154 -8.30 -10.15 18.90
CA ASP A 154 -7.57 -9.92 17.66
C ASP A 154 -6.06 -9.92 17.90
N LYS A 155 -5.61 -9.32 19.00
CA LYS A 155 -4.20 -9.31 19.42
C LYS A 155 -3.67 -10.71 19.70
N ALA A 156 -4.44 -11.53 20.43
CA ALA A 156 -4.07 -12.93 20.68
C ALA A 156 -3.93 -13.71 19.36
N THR A 157 -4.88 -13.55 18.45
CA THR A 157 -4.86 -14.20 17.13
C THR A 157 -3.64 -13.79 16.31
N ALA A 158 -3.33 -12.49 16.25
CA ALA A 158 -2.15 -11.99 15.55
C ALA A 158 -0.85 -12.49 16.20
N THR A 159 -0.76 -12.53 17.52
CA THR A 159 0.44 -13.00 18.22
C THR A 159 0.69 -14.48 17.97
N LEU A 160 -0.35 -15.32 18.01
CA LEU A 160 -0.26 -16.76 17.72
C LEU A 160 0.21 -17.03 16.29
N ALA A 161 -0.18 -16.21 15.30
CA ALA A 161 0.25 -16.38 13.92
C ALA A 161 1.76 -16.22 13.72
N PHE A 162 2.46 -15.55 14.65
CA PHE A 162 3.90 -15.28 14.56
C PHE A 162 4.77 -16.35 15.21
N GLN A 163 4.19 -17.23 16.03
CA GLN A 163 4.88 -18.41 16.57
C GLN A 163 5.29 -19.34 15.42
#